data_AF-A0A968ZG97-F1
#
_entry.id   AF-A0A968ZG97-F1
#
_cell.length_a   1.000
_cell.length_b   1.000
_cell.length_c   1.000
_cell.angle_alpha   90.00
_cell.angle_beta   90.00
_cell.angle_gamma   90.00
#
_symmetry.space_group_name_H-M   'P 1'
#
loop_
_entity.id
_entity.type
_entity.pdbx_description
1 polymer ?
#
loop_
_entity_poly.entity_id
_entity_poly.type
_entity_poly.pdbx_seq_one_letter_code
_entity_poly.pdbx_strand_id
1 'polypeptide(L)'
;MQEVAGNNLYASAENLVLSGPVGVEAGKKLHLQALKKIEISAGASIAKNVSLGIKEDFFNLAPFAPATPAQVSSFCNSPEYRAHLLLPGTAARLAVEAAVEDSLEGLQIQESPQEPIGERSQHLLTLAVEPNPNQGYFQLSVSQQGAYWLSIADIHGKEVHRQRVLQEGLSPVYVEVESLPSGLYMLSVEGQAGTARQRVVKY
;
A
#
# COMPACT_ATOMS: atom_id res chain seq x y z
N MET A 1 -17.92 14.20 -8.81
CA MET A 1 -17.26 14.58 -10.07
C MET A 1 -18.05 13.92 -11.19
N GLN A 2 -18.77 14.68 -12.02
CA GLN A 2 -19.55 14.13 -13.13
C GLN A 2 -18.70 14.21 -14.40
N GLU A 3 -18.52 13.09 -15.07
CA GLU A 3 -17.91 13.05 -16.40
C GLU A 3 -19.03 13.02 -17.44
N VAL A 4 -19.01 13.96 -18.38
CA VAL A 4 -19.97 14.03 -19.49
C VAL A 4 -19.26 13.60 -20.76
N ALA A 5 -19.43 12.34 -21.13
CA ALA A 5 -18.94 11.78 -22.39
C ALA A 5 -20.14 11.46 -23.30
N GLY A 6 -20.57 12.45 -24.07
CA GLY A 6 -21.69 12.31 -25.02
C GLY A 6 -23.08 12.23 -24.37
N ASN A 7 -24.04 11.59 -25.05
CA ASN A 7 -25.44 11.47 -24.59
C ASN A 7 -25.62 10.56 -23.36
N ASN A 8 -24.53 10.12 -22.73
CA ASN A 8 -24.54 9.25 -21.57
C ASN A 8 -23.97 10.01 -20.36
N LEU A 9 -24.74 10.03 -19.28
CA LEU A 9 -24.38 10.60 -17.99
C LEU A 9 -24.09 9.45 -17.03
N TYR A 10 -23.00 9.55 -16.28
CA TYR A 10 -22.61 8.53 -15.30
C TYR A 10 -22.56 9.14 -13.90
N ALA A 11 -23.15 8.45 -12.94
CA ALA A 11 -22.95 8.74 -11.53
C ALA A 11 -22.68 7.44 -10.78
N SER A 12 -21.58 7.40 -10.05
CA SER A 12 -21.15 6.23 -9.28
C SER A 12 -20.99 6.60 -7.81
N ALA A 13 -21.46 5.75 -6.92
CA ALA A 13 -21.31 5.90 -5.47
C ALA A 13 -21.09 4.54 -4.80
N GLU A 14 -20.66 4.51 -3.54
CA GLU A 14 -20.60 3.26 -2.80
C GLU A 14 -22.02 2.75 -2.46
N ASN A 15 -22.86 3.64 -1.95
CA ASN A 15 -24.27 3.42 -1.66
C ASN A 15 -25.09 4.54 -2.33
N LEU A 16 -26.22 4.19 -2.94
CA LEU A 16 -27.04 5.13 -3.70
C LEU A 16 -28.47 5.12 -3.17
N VAL A 17 -28.95 6.27 -2.71
CA VAL A 17 -30.32 6.43 -2.18
C VAL A 17 -31.09 7.38 -3.10
N LEU A 18 -32.16 6.88 -3.70
CA LEU A 18 -33.04 7.64 -4.60
C LEU A 18 -34.31 8.01 -3.85
N SER A 19 -34.44 9.30 -3.49
CA SER A 19 -35.56 9.81 -2.68
C SER A 19 -36.63 10.56 -3.47
N GLY A 20 -36.43 10.81 -4.76
CA GLY A 20 -37.33 11.60 -5.60
C GLY A 20 -37.36 11.17 -7.07
N PRO A 21 -38.00 11.95 -7.95
CA PRO A 21 -38.02 11.68 -9.37
C PRO A 21 -36.62 11.82 -9.98
N VAL A 22 -36.19 10.79 -10.69
CA VAL A 22 -34.90 10.73 -11.37
C VAL A 22 -35.14 10.55 -12.86
N GLY A 23 -34.65 11.49 -13.64
CA GLY A 23 -34.72 11.44 -15.10
C GLY A 23 -33.71 12.37 -15.74
N VAL A 24 -33.56 12.20 -17.05
CA VAL A 24 -32.75 13.10 -17.89
C VAL A 24 -33.54 13.48 -19.14
N GLU A 25 -33.12 14.56 -19.78
CA GLU A 25 -33.76 15.07 -21.00
C GLU A 25 -33.84 14.00 -22.12
N ALA A 26 -34.79 14.18 -23.03
CA ALA A 26 -34.96 13.28 -24.17
C ALA A 26 -33.67 13.19 -25.01
N GLY A 27 -33.34 11.99 -25.47
CA GLY A 27 -32.11 11.72 -26.22
C GLY A 27 -30.87 11.47 -25.34
N LYS A 28 -30.94 11.68 -24.02
CA LYS A 28 -29.88 11.35 -23.07
C LYS A 28 -30.19 10.07 -22.29
N LYS A 29 -29.14 9.41 -21.78
CA LYS A 29 -29.20 8.26 -20.87
C LYS A 29 -28.44 8.56 -19.59
N LEU A 30 -28.96 8.09 -18.45
CA LEU A 30 -28.31 8.19 -17.15
C LEU A 30 -28.00 6.80 -16.61
N HIS A 31 -26.73 6.55 -16.31
CA HIS A 31 -26.26 5.33 -15.69
C HIS A 31 -25.90 5.61 -14.23
N LEU A 32 -26.73 5.12 -13.31
CA LEU A 32 -26.48 5.18 -11.87
C LEU A 32 -25.90 3.86 -11.40
N GLN A 33 -24.72 3.91 -10.82
CA GLN A 33 -23.99 2.73 -10.37
C GLN A 33 -23.69 2.81 -8.87
N ALA A 34 -23.93 1.72 -8.15
CA ALA A 34 -23.52 1.58 -6.75
C ALA A 34 -22.56 0.41 -6.57
N LEU A 35 -21.66 0.48 -5.59
CA LEU A 35 -20.77 -0.65 -5.26
C LEU A 35 -21.49 -1.69 -4.39
N LYS A 36 -22.26 -1.22 -3.41
CA LYS A 36 -22.86 -2.10 -2.39
C LYS A 36 -24.37 -2.18 -2.51
N LYS A 37 -25.05 -1.03 -2.63
CA LYS A 37 -26.50 -0.98 -2.51
C LYS A 37 -27.11 0.20 -3.27
N ILE A 38 -28.26 -0.06 -3.89
CA ILE A 38 -29.18 0.96 -4.40
C ILE A 38 -30.49 0.84 -3.61
N GLU A 39 -30.88 1.91 -2.94
CA GLU A 39 -32.16 2.04 -2.24
C GLU A 39 -33.05 3.03 -2.99
N ILE A 40 -34.31 2.66 -3.21
CA ILE A 40 -35.32 3.50 -3.87
C ILE A 40 -36.41 3.76 -2.84
N SER A 41 -36.58 5.00 -2.43
CA SER A 41 -37.64 5.39 -1.48
C SER A 41 -39.02 5.27 -2.13
N ALA A 42 -40.06 5.06 -1.30
CA ALA A 42 -41.42 4.79 -1.77
C ALA A 42 -42.05 5.87 -2.68
N GLY A 43 -41.53 7.10 -2.68
CA GLY A 43 -41.98 8.20 -3.54
C GLY A 43 -41.08 8.48 -4.76
N ALA A 44 -40.00 7.73 -4.93
CA ALA A 44 -39.09 7.92 -6.04
C ALA A 44 -39.67 7.33 -7.33
N SER A 45 -39.48 8.02 -8.45
CA SER A 45 -39.84 7.54 -9.79
C SER A 45 -38.62 7.57 -10.69
N ILE A 46 -38.44 6.53 -11.50
CA ILE A 46 -37.27 6.37 -12.35
C ILE A 46 -37.73 6.42 -13.80
N ALA A 47 -37.24 7.40 -14.55
CA ALA A 47 -37.55 7.53 -15.97
C ALA A 47 -36.94 6.39 -16.80
N LYS A 48 -37.55 6.07 -17.95
CA LYS A 48 -37.14 4.94 -18.81
C LYS A 48 -35.71 5.03 -19.36
N ASN A 49 -35.13 6.22 -19.38
CA ASN A 49 -33.77 6.48 -19.83
C ASN A 49 -32.72 6.44 -18.71
N VAL A 50 -33.09 5.98 -17.51
CA VAL A 50 -32.19 5.76 -16.40
C VAL A 50 -31.95 4.25 -16.23
N SER A 51 -30.70 3.84 -16.20
CA SER A 51 -30.30 2.46 -15.86
C SER A 51 -29.64 2.45 -14.49
N LEU A 52 -30.01 1.48 -13.65
CA LEU A 52 -29.40 1.22 -12.36
C LEU A 52 -28.52 -0.03 -12.47
N GLY A 53 -27.35 -0.02 -11.84
CA GLY A 53 -26.49 -1.20 -11.77
C GLY A 53 -25.69 -1.27 -10.48
N ILE A 54 -25.55 -2.45 -9.90
CA ILE A 54 -24.56 -2.69 -8.85
C ILE A 54 -23.28 -3.15 -9.56
N LYS A 55 -22.19 -2.42 -9.35
CA LYS A 55 -20.86 -2.76 -9.84
C LYS A 55 -20.21 -3.74 -8.87
N GLU A 56 -19.63 -4.81 -9.39
CA GLU A 56 -18.81 -5.72 -8.60
C GLU A 56 -17.49 -5.07 -8.18
N ASP A 57 -16.98 -4.14 -8.99
CA ASP A 57 -15.75 -3.42 -8.71
C ASP A 57 -15.84 -1.94 -9.14
N PHE A 58 -15.10 -1.06 -8.47
CA PHE A 58 -15.14 0.37 -8.78
C PHE A 58 -14.39 0.70 -10.09
N PHE A 59 -13.41 -0.14 -10.44
CA PHE A 59 -12.40 0.16 -11.46
C PHE A 59 -12.66 -0.53 -12.80
N ASN A 60 -13.77 -1.25 -12.97
CA ASN A 60 -14.04 -2.13 -14.12
C ASN A 60 -12.89 -3.13 -14.37
N LEU A 61 -12.21 -3.57 -13.32
CA LEU A 61 -11.24 -4.65 -13.41
C LEU A 61 -12.02 -5.92 -13.74
N ALA A 62 -11.54 -6.65 -14.74
CA ALA A 62 -12.04 -7.99 -14.99
C ALA A 62 -11.97 -8.79 -13.69
N PRO A 63 -12.99 -9.59 -13.34
CA PRO A 63 -12.98 -10.39 -12.13
C PRO A 63 -11.68 -11.19 -12.08
N PHE A 64 -10.88 -10.96 -11.05
CA PHE A 64 -9.63 -11.69 -10.86
C PHE A 64 -9.99 -13.10 -10.43
N ALA A 65 -9.89 -14.05 -11.37
CA ALA A 65 -9.82 -15.45 -10.98
C ALA A 65 -8.51 -15.64 -10.21
N PRO A 66 -8.51 -16.23 -9.00
CA PRO A 66 -7.28 -16.53 -8.30
C PRO A 66 -6.41 -17.44 -9.19
N ALA A 67 -5.11 -17.15 -9.25
CA ALA A 67 -4.18 -17.97 -10.02
C ALA A 67 -4.14 -19.38 -9.41
N THR A 68 -4.33 -20.39 -10.26
CA THR A 68 -4.18 -21.80 -9.86
C THR A 68 -2.70 -22.10 -9.53
N PRO A 69 -2.41 -23.13 -8.71
CA PRO A 69 -1.04 -23.55 -8.44
C PRO A 69 -0.22 -23.84 -9.71
N ALA A 70 -0.88 -24.36 -10.77
CA ALA A 70 -0.24 -24.61 -12.06
C ALA A 70 0.15 -23.30 -12.78
N GLN A 71 -0.72 -22.28 -12.76
CA GLN A 71 -0.42 -20.96 -13.34
C GLN A 71 0.71 -20.25 -12.58
N VAL A 72 0.70 -20.33 -11.24
CA VAL A 72 1.79 -19.79 -10.42
C VAL A 72 3.11 -20.50 -10.73
N SER A 73 3.10 -21.83 -10.78
CA SER A 73 4.30 -22.61 -11.13
C SER A 73 4.80 -22.30 -12.54
N SER A 74 3.91 -22.18 -13.53
CA SER A 74 4.27 -21.80 -14.89
C SER A 74 4.86 -20.39 -14.97
N PHE A 75 4.34 -19.45 -14.18
CA PHE A 75 4.87 -18.10 -14.10
C PHE A 75 6.26 -18.08 -13.46
N CYS A 76 6.44 -18.76 -12.32
CA CYS A 76 7.73 -18.83 -11.61
C CYS A 76 8.83 -19.51 -12.44
N ASN A 77 8.47 -20.44 -13.32
CA ASN A 77 9.40 -21.14 -14.20
C ASN A 77 9.49 -20.52 -15.61
N SER A 78 8.78 -19.41 -15.88
CA SER A 78 8.84 -18.74 -17.17
C SER A 78 10.21 -18.09 -17.37
N PRO A 79 10.83 -18.21 -18.56
CA PRO A 79 12.09 -17.53 -18.86
C PRO A 79 11.97 -15.99 -18.86
N GLU A 80 10.74 -15.47 -18.98
CA GLU A 80 10.43 -14.04 -18.89
C GLU A 80 10.40 -13.53 -17.46
N TYR A 81 10.01 -14.40 -16.51
CA TYR A 81 10.03 -14.05 -15.09
C TYR A 81 11.44 -14.22 -14.54
N ARG A 82 12.14 -13.09 -14.40
CA ARG A 82 13.34 -13.02 -13.58
C ARG A 82 12.94 -12.39 -12.27
N ALA A 83 12.72 -13.23 -11.24
CA ALA A 83 12.82 -12.72 -9.88
C ALA A 83 14.14 -11.95 -9.81
N HIS A 84 14.13 -10.72 -9.31
CA HIS A 84 15.36 -10.04 -8.94
C HIS A 84 15.99 -10.86 -7.81
N LEU A 85 16.69 -11.94 -8.19
CA LEU A 85 17.60 -12.64 -7.33
C LEU A 85 18.62 -11.57 -6.95
N LEU A 86 18.51 -11.16 -5.68
CA LEU A 86 19.46 -10.27 -5.04
C LEU A 86 20.86 -10.73 -5.46
N LEU A 87 21.64 -9.78 -5.99
CA LEU A 87 22.96 -9.99 -6.61
C LEU A 87 23.81 -11.04 -5.86
N PRO A 88 24.71 -11.77 -6.54
CA PRO A 88 25.55 -12.84 -5.98
C PRO A 88 26.56 -12.35 -4.91
N GLY A 89 26.01 -11.93 -3.78
CA GLY A 89 26.65 -11.41 -2.57
C GLY A 89 25.72 -11.50 -1.36
N THR A 90 24.40 -11.49 -1.54
CA THR A 90 23.41 -11.83 -0.50
C THR A 90 23.28 -13.33 -0.29
N ALA A 91 23.42 -14.15 -1.34
CA ALA A 91 23.47 -15.61 -1.20
C ALA A 91 24.69 -16.07 -0.39
N ALA A 92 25.81 -15.34 -0.47
CA ALA A 92 26.98 -15.58 0.37
C ALA A 92 26.71 -15.25 1.86
N ARG A 93 25.92 -14.21 2.16
CA ARG A 93 25.50 -13.92 3.55
C ARG A 93 24.58 -15.00 4.12
N LEU A 94 23.62 -15.48 3.32
CA LEU A 94 22.72 -16.57 3.73
C LEU A 94 23.46 -17.91 3.91
N ALA A 95 24.48 -18.19 3.10
CA ALA A 95 25.32 -19.38 3.27
C ALA A 95 26.24 -19.29 4.51
N VAL A 96 26.68 -18.09 4.89
CA VAL A 96 27.41 -17.88 6.15
C VAL A 96 26.49 -18.08 7.36
N GLU A 97 25.22 -17.63 7.31
CA GLU A 97 24.25 -17.88 8.38
C GLU A 97 23.92 -19.38 8.52
N ALA A 98 23.73 -20.10 7.42
CA ALA A 98 23.49 -21.55 7.44
C ALA A 98 24.71 -22.37 7.93
N ALA A 99 25.93 -21.91 7.68
CA ALA A 99 27.15 -22.58 8.14
C ALA A 99 27.45 -22.35 9.63
N VAL A 100 26.88 -21.30 10.25
CA VAL A 100 27.01 -21.06 11.70
C VAL A 100 26.08 -21.98 12.50
N GLU A 101 24.94 -22.42 11.93
CA GLU A 101 24.04 -23.36 12.60
C GLU A 101 24.62 -24.78 12.71
N ASP A 102 25.39 -25.23 11.72
CA ASP A 102 25.99 -26.58 11.69
C ASP A 102 27.19 -26.73 12.67
N SER A 103 27.75 -25.62 13.15
CA SER A 103 28.86 -25.62 14.13
C SER A 103 28.42 -25.58 15.60
N LEU A 104 27.11 -25.64 15.88
CA LEU A 104 26.56 -25.58 17.24
C LEU A 104 26.08 -26.93 17.80
N GLU A 105 26.19 -28.04 17.06
CA GLU A 105 25.76 -29.38 17.51
C GLU A 105 26.61 -30.01 18.64
N GLY A 106 27.62 -29.30 19.18
CA GLY A 106 28.52 -29.79 20.21
C GLY A 106 28.35 -29.22 21.63
N LEU A 107 27.47 -28.24 21.83
CA LEU A 107 27.26 -27.64 23.16
C LEU A 107 26.05 -28.29 23.83
N GLN A 108 26.29 -29.16 24.81
CA GLN A 108 25.25 -29.67 25.72
C GLN A 108 24.65 -28.49 26.49
N ILE A 109 23.53 -27.98 26.01
CA ILE A 109 22.71 -26.97 26.70
C ILE A 109 22.09 -27.67 27.90
N GLN A 110 22.63 -27.41 29.08
CA GLN A 110 21.99 -27.72 30.35
C GLN A 110 20.66 -26.97 30.37
N GLU A 111 19.54 -27.70 30.22
CA GLU A 111 18.18 -27.16 30.22
C GLU A 111 17.95 -26.37 31.50
N SER A 112 18.12 -25.06 31.38
CA SER A 112 17.71 -24.11 32.40
C SER A 112 16.18 -24.06 32.39
N PRO A 113 15.52 -23.90 33.56
CA PRO A 113 14.07 -23.89 33.67
C PRO A 113 13.47 -22.92 32.65
N GLN A 114 12.62 -23.46 31.76
CA GLN A 114 11.91 -22.66 30.77
C GLN A 114 11.01 -21.66 31.50
N GLU A 115 11.46 -20.42 31.58
CA GLU A 115 10.56 -19.31 31.85
C GLU A 115 9.51 -19.27 30.73
N PRO A 116 8.23 -19.00 31.06
CA PRO A 116 7.15 -19.02 30.09
C PRO A 116 7.50 -18.11 28.91
N ILE A 117 7.32 -18.64 27.70
CA ILE A 117 7.45 -17.92 26.44
C ILE A 117 6.37 -16.84 26.43
N GLY A 118 6.67 -15.72 27.08
CA GLY A 118 5.89 -14.51 26.98
C GLY A 118 5.96 -14.06 25.53
N GLU A 119 4.79 -13.91 24.91
CA GLU A 119 4.63 -13.31 23.59
C GLU A 119 5.45 -12.02 23.53
N ARG A 120 6.66 -12.09 22.95
CA ARG A 120 7.41 -10.91 22.53
C ARG A 120 6.63 -10.33 21.36
N SER A 121 5.62 -9.54 21.67
CA SER A 121 4.94 -8.66 20.74
C SER A 121 6.03 -7.94 19.95
N GLN A 122 6.22 -8.36 18.70
CA GLN A 122 7.13 -7.70 17.78
C GLN A 122 6.59 -6.28 17.64
N HIS A 123 7.19 -5.33 18.34
CA HIS A 123 6.80 -3.94 18.27
C HIS A 123 7.16 -3.43 16.88
N LEU A 124 6.24 -3.61 15.93
CA LEU A 124 6.38 -3.17 14.56
C LEU A 124 6.57 -1.66 14.55
N LEU A 125 7.60 -1.21 13.82
CA LEU A 125 7.82 0.19 13.56
C LEU A 125 6.70 0.70 12.66
N THR A 126 5.81 1.53 13.21
CA THR A 126 4.72 2.13 12.44
C THR A 126 5.16 3.49 11.94
N LEU A 127 4.90 3.75 10.66
CA LEU A 127 5.25 4.98 9.98
C LEU A 127 3.98 5.71 9.53
N ALA A 128 3.90 7.00 9.84
CA ALA A 128 2.90 7.89 9.25
C ALA A 128 3.62 9.09 8.60
N VAL A 129 3.19 9.43 7.39
CA VAL A 129 3.73 10.51 6.58
C VAL A 129 2.59 11.44 6.19
N GLU A 130 2.60 12.67 6.72
CA GLU A 130 1.55 13.65 6.51
C GLU A 130 2.11 15.07 6.35
N PRO A 131 1.56 15.91 5.46
CA PRO A 131 0.83 15.51 4.26
C PRO A 131 1.77 14.79 3.26
N ASN A 132 1.19 14.21 2.21
CA ASN A 132 1.98 13.82 1.02
C ASN A 132 2.76 15.06 0.52
N PRO A 133 4.06 14.96 0.16
CA PRO A 133 4.96 16.12 0.07
C PRO A 133 4.76 17.00 -1.17
N ASN A 134 3.59 17.63 -1.28
CA ASN A 134 3.25 18.57 -2.34
C ASN A 134 3.86 19.97 -2.10
N GLN A 135 4.30 20.25 -0.87
CA GLN A 135 4.79 21.56 -0.44
C GLN A 135 6.30 21.58 -0.22
N GLY A 136 7.03 20.59 -0.76
CA GLY A 136 8.48 20.50 -0.57
C GLY A 136 8.90 20.02 0.81
N TYR A 137 7.97 19.61 1.68
CA TYR A 137 8.25 18.95 2.96
C TYR A 137 7.16 17.94 3.32
N PHE A 138 7.44 17.04 4.26
CA PHE A 138 6.46 16.20 4.95
C PHE A 138 6.83 16.02 6.42
N GLN A 139 5.82 15.69 7.25
CA GLN A 139 6.02 15.31 8.64
C GLN A 139 6.09 13.78 8.74
N LEU A 140 7.08 13.31 9.49
CA LEU A 140 7.31 11.91 9.80
C LEU A 140 6.96 11.66 11.25
N SER A 141 6.02 10.75 11.49
CA SER A 141 5.69 10.26 12.82
C SER A 141 6.08 8.79 12.94
N VAL A 142 6.89 8.49 13.96
CA VAL A 142 7.39 7.14 14.25
C VAL A 142 6.84 6.70 15.61
N SER A 143 6.40 5.44 15.72
CA SER A 143 5.75 4.95 16.94
C SER A 143 6.66 4.81 18.16
N GLN A 144 7.97 4.94 17.99
CA GLN A 144 8.97 4.71 19.04
C GLN A 144 9.99 5.86 19.08
N GLN A 145 10.59 6.05 20.25
CA GLN A 145 11.68 7.00 20.45
C GLN A 145 13.01 6.33 20.11
N GLY A 146 13.95 7.10 19.57
CA GLY A 146 15.28 6.59 19.26
C GLY A 146 15.94 7.26 18.07
N ALA A 147 17.10 6.73 17.70
CA ALA A 147 17.82 7.15 16.50
C ALA A 147 17.42 6.29 15.30
N TYR A 148 17.07 6.95 14.21
CA TYR A 148 16.64 6.34 12.96
C TYR A 148 17.49 6.82 11.79
N TRP A 149 17.64 5.95 10.80
CA TRP A 149 18.10 6.32 9.46
C TRP A 149 16.89 6.46 8.54
N LEU A 150 16.67 7.67 8.05
CA LEU A 150 15.69 7.94 7.01
C LEU A 150 16.40 7.96 5.66
N SER A 151 15.88 7.23 4.68
CA SER A 151 16.32 7.31 3.29
C SER A 151 15.13 7.45 2.34
N ILE A 152 15.34 8.20 1.26
CA ILE A 152 14.38 8.36 0.16
C ILE A 152 15.07 7.84 -1.10
N ALA A 153 14.44 6.87 -1.76
CA ALA A 153 14.89 6.34 -3.03
C ALA A 153 13.89 6.65 -4.15
N ASP A 154 14.37 6.87 -5.36
CA ASP A 154 13.53 6.99 -6.55
C ASP A 154 12.94 5.63 -6.98
N ILE A 155 12.13 5.63 -8.05
CA ILE A 155 11.53 4.40 -8.61
C ILE A 155 12.56 3.38 -9.12
N HIS A 156 13.81 3.79 -9.37
CA HIS A 156 14.89 2.93 -9.81
C HIS A 156 15.70 2.38 -8.62
N GLY A 157 15.32 2.74 -7.38
CA GLY A 157 16.02 2.35 -6.16
C GLY A 157 17.27 3.18 -5.88
N LYS A 158 17.50 4.28 -6.62
CA LYS A 158 18.61 5.20 -6.34
C LYS A 158 18.27 6.05 -5.12
N GLU A 159 19.08 5.97 -4.09
CA GLU A 159 18.97 6.84 -2.92
C GLU A 159 19.25 8.30 -3.32
N VAL A 160 18.27 9.18 -3.10
CA VAL A 160 18.32 10.61 -3.42
C VAL A 160 18.42 11.49 -2.17
N HIS A 161 18.03 10.95 -1.02
CA HIS A 161 18.14 11.63 0.28
C HIS A 161 18.44 10.61 1.37
N ARG A 162 19.31 10.97 2.32
CA ARG A 162 19.54 10.18 3.52
C ARG A 162 19.89 11.09 4.69
N GLN A 163 19.23 10.88 5.82
CA GLN A 163 19.46 11.65 7.02
C GLN A 163 19.32 10.78 8.27
N ARG A 164 20.09 11.12 9.31
CA ARG A 164 19.90 10.55 10.64
C ARG A 164 18.91 11.43 11.40
N VAL A 165 17.92 10.80 12.01
CA VAL A 165 16.86 11.46 12.77
C VAL A 165 16.90 10.97 14.21
N LEU A 166 16.74 11.89 15.17
CA LEU A 166 16.59 11.55 16.58
C LEU A 166 15.17 11.92 17.00
N GLN A 167 14.37 10.93 17.35
CA GLN A 167 12.99 11.08 17.79
C GLN A 167 12.95 11.13 19.32
N GLU A 168 12.91 12.34 19.88
CA GLU A 168 12.72 12.57 21.32
C GLU A 168 11.24 12.91 21.58
N GLY A 169 10.44 11.90 21.93
CA GLY A 169 9.00 12.07 22.18
C GLY A 169 8.10 11.83 20.96
N LEU A 170 6.94 12.49 20.96
CA LEU A 170 5.90 12.35 19.92
C LEU A 170 5.95 13.48 18.87
N SER A 171 6.98 14.32 18.92
CA SER A 171 7.11 15.46 17.99
C SER A 171 7.41 14.96 16.57
N PRO A 172 6.64 15.36 15.55
CA PRO A 172 6.92 14.94 14.19
C PRO A 172 8.27 15.48 13.70
N VAL A 173 8.96 14.69 12.88
CA VAL A 173 10.19 15.11 12.21
C VAL A 173 9.86 15.68 10.85
N TYR A 174 10.32 16.91 10.59
CA TYR A 174 10.14 17.54 9.30
C TYR A 174 11.24 17.12 8.35
N VAL A 175 10.85 16.71 7.14
CA VAL A 175 11.76 16.26 6.10
C VAL A 175 11.56 17.15 4.88
N GLU A 176 12.58 17.95 4.56
CA GLU A 176 12.59 18.79 3.37
C GLU A 176 12.95 17.95 2.14
N VAL A 177 12.13 18.10 1.10
CA VAL A 177 12.25 17.42 -0.19
C VAL A 177 12.06 18.39 -1.37
N GLU A 178 12.14 19.70 -1.13
CA GLU A 178 11.93 20.73 -2.14
C GLU A 178 12.87 20.58 -3.35
N SER A 179 14.11 20.13 -3.12
CA SER A 179 15.11 19.89 -4.16
C SER A 179 14.87 18.65 -5.02
N LEU A 180 14.01 17.72 -4.60
CA LEU A 180 13.74 16.49 -5.35
C LEU A 180 12.86 16.80 -6.58
N PRO A 181 13.07 16.17 -7.75
CA PRO A 181 12.12 16.31 -8.86
C PRO A 181 10.71 15.81 -8.51
N SER A 182 9.67 16.28 -9.22
CA SER A 182 8.34 15.67 -9.12
C SER A 182 8.40 14.19 -9.53
N GLY A 183 7.75 13.32 -8.76
CA GLY A 183 7.84 11.88 -8.99
C GLY A 183 7.37 11.01 -7.82
N LEU A 184 7.52 9.71 -8.01
CA LEU A 184 7.23 8.69 -7.01
C LEU A 184 8.51 8.28 -6.28
N TYR A 185 8.45 8.21 -4.96
CA TYR A 185 9.59 7.84 -4.13
C TYR A 185 9.22 6.78 -3.10
N MET A 186 10.23 6.02 -2.67
CA MET A 186 10.15 5.09 -1.55
C MET A 186 10.87 5.70 -0.35
N LEU A 187 10.12 6.01 0.70
CA LEU A 187 10.65 6.39 2.00
C LEU A 187 10.93 5.12 2.80
N SER A 188 12.13 5.01 3.38
CA SER A 188 12.49 3.95 4.33
C SER A 188 12.97 4.58 5.64
N VAL A 189 12.54 4.01 6.76
CA VAL A 189 13.00 4.38 8.10
C VAL A 189 13.50 3.13 8.80
N GLU A 190 14.78 3.12 9.14
CA GLU A 190 15.47 2.01 9.79
C GLU A 190 15.91 2.42 11.20
N GLY A 191 15.54 1.63 12.21
CA GLY A 191 15.95 1.83 13.59
C GLY A 191 16.13 0.50 14.31
N GLN A 192 16.36 0.55 15.63
CA GLN A 192 16.59 -0.67 16.43
C GLN A 192 15.39 -1.64 16.44
N ALA A 193 14.18 -1.11 16.30
CA ALA A 193 12.94 -1.91 16.26
C ALA A 193 12.61 -2.49 14.87
N GLY A 194 13.42 -2.20 13.85
CA GLY A 194 13.25 -2.72 12.50
C GLY A 194 13.20 -1.64 11.43
N THR A 195 12.61 -2.00 10.28
CA THR A 195 12.50 -1.13 9.11
C THR A 195 11.04 -0.96 8.70
N ALA A 196 10.63 0.28 8.47
CA ALA A 196 9.34 0.63 7.87
C ALA A 196 9.55 1.28 6.51
N ARG A 197 8.64 1.03 5.56
CA ARG A 197 8.69 1.61 4.22
C ARG A 197 7.34 2.19 3.83
N GLN A 198 7.34 3.33 3.16
CA GLN A 198 6.13 3.96 2.66
C GLN A 198 6.39 4.65 1.32
N ARG A 199 5.40 4.56 0.43
CA ARG A 199 5.42 5.24 -0.85
C ARG A 199 4.96 6.69 -0.67
N VAL A 200 5.70 7.64 -1.21
CA VAL A 200 5.37 9.07 -1.19
C VAL A 200 5.37 9.64 -2.61
N VAL A 201 4.50 10.60 -2.88
CA VAL A 201 4.37 11.24 -4.20
C VAL A 201 4.66 12.72 -4.06
N LYS A 202 5.63 13.22 -4.82
CA LYS A 202 5.90 14.65 -4.98
C LYS A 202 5.32 15.11 -6.32
N TYR A 203 4.50 16.16 -6.28
CA TYR A 203 3.94 16.80 -7.48
C TYR A 203 4.81 17.98 -7.91
#